data_AF-A0A972BZ33-F1
#
_entry.id   AF-A0A972BZ33-F1
#
_cell.length_a   1.000
_cell.length_b   1.000
_cell.length_c   1.000
_cell.angle_alpha   90.00
_cell.angle_beta   90.00
_cell.angle_gamma   90.00
#
_symmetry.space_group_name_H-M   'P 1'
#
loop_
_entity.id
_entity.type
_entity.pdbx_description
1 polymer ?
#
loop_
_entity_poly.entity_id
_entity_poly.type
_entity_poly.pdbx_seq_one_letter_code
_entity_poly.pdbx_strand_id
1 'polypeptide(L)'
;MKFTVHKVFFAWDFEKEEKWLNEMAAKGMHLTDVGFCRYVFEEGTPGEYQYHLEWLPQLPTHPESLAYIRFIEETGAEHVGSLKKWVYFRKRMTEGAFDLFSDLDSRISHFRRVARLTGTLLVLGSAYFIALLLHLFSLGRHAPGC
;
A
#
# COMPACT_ATOMS: atom_id res chain seq x y z
N MET A 1 20.67 19.24 -15.44
CA MET A 1 19.85 20.48 -15.40
C MET A 1 18.44 20.12 -14.91
N LYS A 2 17.73 21.00 -14.18
CA LYS A 2 16.36 20.74 -13.71
C LYS A 2 15.31 21.41 -14.61
N PHE A 3 14.21 20.73 -14.88
CA PHE A 3 13.08 21.27 -15.64
C PHE A 3 11.75 20.71 -15.11
N THR A 4 10.64 21.38 -15.44
CA THR A 4 9.31 21.01 -14.94
C THR A 4 8.40 20.61 -16.09
N VAL A 5 7.70 19.49 -15.93
CA VAL A 5 6.66 19.02 -16.85
C VAL A 5 5.32 19.11 -16.14
N HIS A 6 4.32 19.69 -16.81
CA HIS A 6 2.95 19.69 -16.35
C HIS A 6 2.16 18.63 -17.11
N LYS A 7 1.59 17.68 -16.39
CA LYS A 7 0.81 16.59 -16.96
C LYS A 7 -0.29 16.20 -16.00
N VAL A 8 -1.48 15.88 -16.52
CA VAL A 8 -2.63 15.51 -15.70
C VAL A 8 -2.82 14.00 -15.78
N PHE A 9 -2.79 13.36 -14.61
CA PHE A 9 -3.22 11.98 -14.42
C PHE A 9 -4.36 11.97 -13.40
N PHE A 10 -5.37 11.15 -13.65
CA PHE A 10 -6.42 10.91 -12.67
C PHE A 10 -5.95 9.87 -11.66
N ALA A 11 -6.58 9.87 -10.47
CA ALA A 11 -6.19 8.97 -9.38
C ALA A 11 -6.28 7.47 -9.74
N TRP A 12 -7.06 7.08 -10.75
CA TRP A 12 -7.18 5.71 -11.24
C TRP A 12 -6.23 5.39 -12.42
N ASP A 13 -5.57 6.38 -13.00
CA ASP A 13 -4.61 6.21 -14.11
C ASP A 13 -3.16 6.06 -13.61
N PHE A 14 -2.97 5.61 -12.36
CA PHE A 14 -1.66 5.50 -11.72
C PHE A 14 -0.70 4.58 -12.48
N GLU A 15 -1.19 3.50 -13.09
CA GLU A 15 -0.37 2.62 -13.95
C GLU A 15 0.21 3.36 -15.17
N LYS A 16 -0.59 4.27 -15.75
CA LYS A 16 -0.14 5.10 -16.89
C LYS A 16 0.86 6.16 -16.45
N GLU A 17 0.66 6.72 -15.25
CA GLU A 17 1.56 7.68 -14.64
C GLU A 17 2.92 7.04 -14.35
N GLU A 18 2.92 5.89 -13.67
CA GLU A 18 4.12 5.12 -13.37
C GLU A 18 4.87 4.70 -14.64
N LYS A 19 4.15 4.16 -15.64
CA LYS A 19 4.75 3.81 -16.94
C LYS A 19 5.40 5.03 -17.59
N TRP A 20 4.72 6.17 -17.57
CA TRP A 20 5.28 7.40 -18.12
C TRP A 20 6.52 7.86 -17.36
N LEU A 21 6.55 7.81 -16.02
CA LEU A 21 7.74 8.12 -15.23
C LEU A 21 8.92 7.20 -15.56
N ASN A 22 8.65 5.91 -15.76
CA ASN A 22 9.66 4.93 -16.18
C ASN A 22 10.18 5.20 -17.60
N GLU A 23 9.31 5.60 -18.53
CA GLU A 23 9.74 6.04 -19.87
C GLU A 23 10.60 7.32 -19.83
N MET A 24 10.33 8.23 -18.89
CA MET A 24 11.14 9.42 -18.67
C MET A 24 12.51 9.06 -18.08
N ALA A 25 12.54 8.16 -17.10
CA ALA A 25 13.75 7.65 -16.49
C ALA A 25 14.65 6.92 -17.51
N ALA A 26 14.05 6.13 -18.41
CA ALA A 26 14.75 5.46 -19.50
C ALA A 26 15.44 6.44 -20.46
N LYS A 27 14.97 7.69 -20.54
CA LYS A 27 15.59 8.78 -21.32
C LYS A 27 16.58 9.62 -20.52
N GLY A 28 16.82 9.28 -19.24
CA GLY A 28 17.71 10.01 -18.35
C GLY A 28 17.06 11.17 -17.62
N MET A 29 15.73 11.23 -17.59
CA MET A 29 14.99 12.26 -16.85
C MET A 29 14.53 11.68 -15.51
N HIS A 30 15.19 12.07 -14.43
CA HIS A 30 14.94 11.54 -13.09
C HIS A 30 14.02 12.49 -12.33
N LEU A 31 12.91 11.97 -11.82
CA LEU A 31 11.98 12.74 -10.99
C LEU A 31 12.67 13.12 -9.68
N THR A 32 12.52 14.38 -9.28
CA THR A 32 13.09 14.95 -8.05
C THR A 32 12.06 15.62 -7.15
N ASP A 33 10.92 16.06 -7.70
CA ASP A 33 9.80 16.62 -6.94
C ASP A 33 8.49 16.35 -7.69
N VAL A 34 7.41 16.19 -6.93
CA VAL A 34 6.06 16.00 -7.45
C VAL A 34 5.07 16.91 -6.73
N GLY A 35 4.15 17.50 -7.48
CA GLY A 35 3.05 18.30 -6.98
C GLY A 35 1.80 18.06 -7.81
N PHE A 36 0.73 18.82 -7.53
CA PHE A 36 -0.52 18.68 -8.28
C PHE A 36 -0.30 18.98 -9.77
N CYS A 37 -0.37 17.94 -10.60
CA CYS A 37 -0.10 17.98 -12.05
C CYS A 37 1.29 18.53 -12.43
N ARG A 38 2.25 18.51 -11.50
CA ARG A 38 3.58 19.12 -11.67
C ARG A 38 4.65 18.08 -11.33
N TYR A 39 5.60 17.88 -12.24
CA TYR A 39 6.69 16.94 -12.09
C TYR A 39 8.01 17.66 -12.39
N VAL A 40 8.94 17.66 -11.43
CA VAL A 40 10.26 18.27 -11.60
C VAL A 40 11.27 17.17 -11.87
N PHE A 41 11.91 17.24 -13.03
CA PHE A 41 12.92 16.30 -13.45
C PHE A 41 14.30 16.92 -13.41
N GLU A 42 15.30 16.08 -13.22
CA GLU A 42 16.71 16.36 -13.38
C GLU A 42 17.30 15.43 -14.43
N GLU A 43 18.12 15.99 -15.33
CA GLU A 43 18.87 15.18 -16.29
C GLU A 43 19.97 14.39 -15.58
N GLY A 44 20.01 13.08 -15.86
CA GLY A 44 20.98 12.13 -15.35
C GLY A 44 21.18 10.97 -16.32
N THR A 45 21.70 9.85 -15.82
CA THR A 45 22.00 8.67 -16.66
C THR A 45 20.70 8.00 -17.15
N PRO A 46 20.55 7.75 -18.47
CA PRO A 46 19.43 6.99 -18.99
C PRO A 46 19.29 5.60 -18.37
N GLY A 47 18.09 5.28 -17.89
CA GLY A 47 17.78 3.97 -17.29
C GLY A 47 18.35 3.74 -15.89
N GLU A 48 18.86 4.79 -15.22
CA GLU A 48 19.43 4.66 -13.87
C GLU A 48 18.39 4.25 -12.83
N TYR A 49 17.16 4.76 -12.96
CA TYR A 49 16.09 4.54 -11.98
C TYR A 49 14.86 3.87 -12.58
N GLN A 50 14.20 3.06 -11.75
CA GLN A 50 12.83 2.60 -11.93
C GLN A 50 11.93 3.22 -10.86
N TYR A 51 10.74 3.64 -11.26
CA TYR A 51 9.72 4.27 -10.43
C TYR A 51 8.56 3.32 -10.14
N HIS A 52 8.04 3.42 -8.92
CA HIS A 52 6.86 2.70 -8.45
C HIS A 52 5.97 3.65 -7.64
N LEU A 53 4.67 3.62 -7.91
CA LEU A 53 3.67 4.41 -7.19
C LEU A 53 2.89 3.52 -6.22
N GLU A 54 2.75 3.97 -4.98
CA GLU A 54 2.01 3.23 -3.96
C GLU A 54 0.93 4.11 -3.33
N TRP A 55 -0.24 3.51 -3.07
CA TRP A 55 -1.33 4.17 -2.35
C TRP A 55 -1.29 3.81 -0.86
N LEU A 56 -1.09 4.80 -0.01
CA LEU A 56 -1.03 4.60 1.43
C LEU A 56 -2.43 4.54 2.09
N PRO A 57 -2.60 3.75 3.16
CA PRO A 57 -3.85 3.73 3.92
C PRO A 57 -4.13 5.09 4.62
N GLN A 58 -3.10 5.74 5.17
CA GLN A 58 -3.16 7.08 5.75
C GLN A 58 -2.30 8.08 4.96
N LEU A 59 -2.32 9.36 5.36
CA LEU A 59 -1.45 10.38 4.77
C LEU A 59 0.03 10.06 5.06
N PRO A 60 0.98 10.43 4.18
CA PRO A 60 2.42 10.22 4.37
C PRO A 60 2.98 10.77 5.69
N THR A 61 2.30 11.74 6.31
CA THR A 61 2.68 12.32 7.61
C THR A 61 2.24 11.47 8.82
N HIS A 62 1.38 10.48 8.63
CA HIS A 62 0.91 9.61 9.69
C HIS A 62 2.03 8.65 10.16
N PRO A 63 2.17 8.36 11.46
CA PRO A 63 3.24 7.50 11.97
C PRO A 63 3.32 6.12 11.30
N GLU A 64 2.19 5.48 11.01
CA GLU A 64 2.14 4.18 10.31
C GLU A 64 2.64 4.28 8.86
N SER A 65 2.21 5.32 8.14
CA SER A 65 2.67 5.61 6.78
C SER A 65 4.16 5.90 6.72
N LEU A 66 4.68 6.68 7.68
CA LEU A 66 6.11 6.95 7.81
C LEU A 66 6.91 5.67 8.11
N ALA A 67 6.39 4.80 8.96
CA ALA A 67 7.03 3.51 9.25
C ALA A 67 7.07 2.62 8.01
N TYR A 68 5.99 2.60 7.21
CA TYR A 68 5.96 1.90 5.93
C TYR A 68 6.98 2.50 4.94
N ILE A 69 6.99 3.81 4.73
CA ILE A 69 7.95 4.47 3.82
C ILE A 69 9.39 4.12 4.21
N ARG A 70 9.75 4.22 5.50
CA ARG A 70 11.09 3.84 5.98
C ARG A 70 11.42 2.38 5.72
N PHE A 71 10.47 1.48 5.95
CA PHE A 71 10.64 0.06 5.63
C PHE A 71 10.91 -0.18 4.13
N ILE A 72 10.24 0.58 3.25
CA ILE A 72 10.52 0.54 1.81
C ILE A 72 11.92 1.08 1.52
N GLU A 73 12.33 2.16 2.18
CA GLU A 73 13.67 2.75 2.01
C GLU A 73 14.80 1.79 2.42
N GLU A 74 14.59 0.93 3.41
CA GLU A 74 15.53 -0.13 3.79
C GLU A 74 15.81 -1.15 2.68
N THR A 75 14.94 -1.24 1.66
CA THR A 75 15.13 -2.12 0.48
C THR A 75 16.02 -1.51 -0.61
N GLY A 76 16.54 -0.30 -0.40
CA GLY A 76 17.29 0.49 -1.39
C GLY A 76 16.40 1.36 -2.28
N ALA A 77 15.09 1.41 -2.03
CA ALA A 77 14.23 2.39 -2.66
C ALA A 77 14.38 3.77 -2.00
N GLU A 78 14.10 4.84 -2.73
CA GLU A 78 14.15 6.22 -2.24
C GLU A 78 12.76 6.84 -2.42
N HIS A 79 12.24 7.48 -1.37
CA HIS A 79 11.01 8.26 -1.46
C HIS A 79 11.29 9.62 -2.10
N VAL A 80 10.73 9.83 -3.30
CA VAL A 80 10.94 11.06 -4.09
C VAL A 80 9.98 12.16 -3.68
N GLY A 81 8.75 11.80 -3.36
CA GLY A 81 7.72 12.76 -2.99
C GLY A 81 6.35 12.12 -2.90
N SER A 82 5.36 12.93 -2.51
CA SER A 82 4.00 12.46 -2.26
C SER A 82 2.93 13.45 -2.68
N LEU A 83 1.79 12.92 -3.13
CA LEU A 83 0.59 13.69 -3.46
C LEU A 83 -0.62 13.07 -2.78
N LYS A 84 -1.14 13.74 -1.75
CA LYS A 84 -2.18 13.20 -0.86
C LYS A 84 -1.73 11.88 -0.24
N LYS A 85 -2.25 10.73 -0.71
CA LYS A 85 -1.90 9.38 -0.24
C LYS A 85 -1.05 8.60 -1.25
N TRP A 86 -0.82 9.16 -2.44
CA TRP A 86 0.12 8.61 -3.39
C TRP A 86 1.53 8.95 -2.96
N VAL A 87 2.40 7.95 -2.92
CA VAL A 87 3.83 8.11 -2.71
C VAL A 87 4.59 7.59 -3.93
N TYR A 88 5.68 8.28 -4.25
CA TYR A 88 6.50 8.02 -5.42
C TYR A 88 7.85 7.49 -4.95
N PHE A 89 8.12 6.24 -5.25
CA PHE A 89 9.41 5.62 -4.98
C PHE A 89 10.24 5.54 -6.25
N ARG A 90 11.56 5.62 -6.09
CA ARG A 90 12.52 5.24 -7.14
C ARG A 90 13.57 4.28 -6.59
N LYS A 91 14.13 3.42 -7.42
CA LYS A 91 15.27 2.56 -7.07
C LYS A 91 16.26 2.50 -8.22
N ARG A 92 17.55 2.40 -7.88
CA ARG A 92 18.61 2.25 -8.88
C ARG A 92 18.53 0.87 -9.54
N MET A 93 18.50 0.83 -10.87
CA MET A 93 18.45 -0.42 -11.63
C MET A 93 19.74 -1.25 -11.50
N THR A 94 20.86 -0.61 -11.17
CA THR A 94 22.13 -1.29 -10.90
C THR A 94 22.10 -2.16 -9.64
N GLU A 95 21.15 -1.91 -8.73
CA GLU A 95 20.96 -2.65 -7.48
C GLU A 95 19.95 -3.79 -7.62
N GLY A 96 19.52 -4.10 -8.84
CA GLY A 96 18.50 -5.08 -9.17
C GLY A 96 17.15 -4.44 -9.52
N ALA A 97 16.27 -5.22 -10.15
CA ALA A 97 14.92 -4.76 -10.47
C ALA A 97 14.15 -4.38 -9.19
N PHE A 98 13.17 -3.48 -9.29
CA PHE A 98 12.25 -3.14 -8.21
C PHE A 98 11.34 -4.33 -7.88
N ASP A 99 11.89 -5.37 -7.25
CA ASP A 99 11.15 -6.56 -6.82
C ASP A 99 10.63 -6.35 -5.39
N LEU A 100 9.77 -5.33 -5.23
CA LEU A 100 9.13 -5.01 -3.95
C LEU A 100 7.99 -5.99 -3.62
N PHE A 101 7.53 -6.76 -4.61
CA PHE A 101 6.33 -7.59 -4.51
C PHE A 101 6.52 -8.86 -3.68
N SER A 102 7.72 -9.49 -3.71
CA SER A 102 7.89 -10.81 -3.11
C SER A 102 7.66 -10.86 -1.58
N ASP A 103 7.99 -9.78 -0.86
CA ASP A 103 7.90 -9.76 0.61
C ASP A 103 6.66 -9.03 1.16
N LEU A 104 6.01 -8.17 0.38
CA LEU A 104 4.75 -7.53 0.78
C LEU A 104 3.55 -8.45 0.55
N ASP A 105 3.49 -9.17 -0.57
CA ASP A 105 2.43 -10.14 -0.83
C ASP A 105 2.49 -11.32 0.15
N SER A 106 3.69 -11.75 0.55
CA SER A 106 3.88 -12.77 1.58
C SER A 106 3.26 -12.32 2.91
N ARG A 107 3.54 -11.08 3.33
CA ARG A 107 3.00 -10.47 4.55
C ARG A 107 1.49 -10.24 4.48
N ILE A 108 0.96 -9.74 3.36
CA ILE A 108 -0.48 -9.52 3.17
C ILE A 108 -1.23 -10.85 3.14
N SER A 109 -0.70 -11.88 2.49
CA SER A 109 -1.29 -13.23 2.49
C SER A 109 -1.30 -13.84 3.89
N HIS A 110 -0.23 -13.64 4.67
CA HIS A 110 -0.13 -14.04 6.06
C HIS A 110 -1.18 -13.33 6.92
N PHE A 111 -1.30 -12.00 6.82
CA PHE A 111 -2.32 -11.24 7.54
C PHE A 111 -3.76 -11.61 7.13
N ARG A 112 -4.04 -11.84 5.83
CA ARG A 112 -5.35 -12.33 5.38
C ARG A 112 -5.68 -13.72 5.95
N ARG A 113 -4.68 -14.61 6.05
CA ARG A 113 -4.86 -15.96 6.61
C ARG A 113 -5.14 -15.90 8.11
N VAL A 114 -4.41 -15.06 8.86
CA VAL A 114 -4.68 -14.80 10.28
C VAL A 114 -6.07 -14.18 10.46
N ALA A 115 -6.42 -13.13 9.70
CA ALA A 115 -7.72 -12.47 9.81
C ALA A 115 -8.90 -13.41 9.50
N ARG A 116 -8.74 -14.30 8.51
CA ARG A 116 -9.76 -15.32 8.18
C ARG A 116 -9.94 -16.33 9.31
N LEU A 117 -8.84 -16.82 9.90
CA LEU A 117 -8.89 -17.74 11.04
C LEU A 117 -9.57 -17.08 12.25
N THR A 118 -9.16 -15.86 12.60
CA THR A 118 -9.77 -15.08 13.67
C THR A 118 -11.28 -14.86 13.42
N GLY A 119 -11.66 -14.50 12.19
CA GLY A 119 -13.07 -14.33 11.81
C GLY A 119 -13.89 -15.61 11.96
N THR A 120 -13.37 -16.76 11.52
CA THR A 120 -14.07 -18.05 11.67
C THR A 120 -14.28 -18.45 13.13
N LEU A 121 -13.30 -18.23 13.99
CA LEU A 121 -13.40 -18.52 15.42
C LEU A 121 -14.46 -17.64 16.10
N LEU A 122 -14.53 -16.36 15.73
CA LEU A 122 -15.55 -15.45 16.25
C LEU A 122 -16.97 -15.88 15.84
N VAL A 123 -17.17 -16.29 14.58
CA VAL A 123 -18.47 -16.79 14.10
C VAL A 123 -18.88 -18.05 14.85
N LEU A 124 -17.99 -19.03 14.98
CA LEU A 124 -18.27 -20.27 15.72
C LEU A 124 -18.54 -20.01 17.20
N GLY A 125 -17.76 -19.12 17.84
CA GLY A 125 -17.98 -18.70 19.22
C GLY A 125 -19.34 -18.03 19.42
N SER A 126 -19.71 -17.13 18.50
CA SER A 126 -21.02 -16.46 18.54
C SER A 126 -22.18 -17.43 18.34
N ALA A 127 -22.06 -18.40 17.41
CA ALA A 127 -23.08 -19.41 17.18
C ALA A 127 -23.27 -20.34 18.39
N TYR A 128 -22.16 -20.77 19.01
CA TYR A 128 -22.21 -21.55 20.25
C TYR A 128 -22.89 -20.78 21.39
N PHE A 129 -22.53 -19.51 21.56
CA PHE A 129 -23.14 -18.65 22.57
C PHE A 129 -24.65 -18.46 22.35
N ILE A 130 -25.08 -18.23 21.11
CA ILE A 130 -26.50 -18.12 20.76
C ILE A 130 -27.24 -19.44 21.03
N ALA A 131 -26.67 -20.58 20.65
CA ALA A 131 -27.27 -21.89 20.91
C ALA A 131 -27.43 -22.16 22.41
N LEU A 132 -26.43 -21.79 23.22
CA LEU A 132 -26.50 -21.89 24.68
C LEU A 132 -27.61 -21.00 25.26
N LEU A 133 -27.75 -19.76 24.78
CA LEU A 133 -28.83 -18.86 25.20
C LEU A 133 -30.21 -19.42 24.86
N LEU A 134 -30.39 -19.97 23.66
CA LEU A 134 -31.66 -20.60 23.26
C LEU A 134 -31.98 -21.82 24.12
N HIS A 135 -30.97 -22.63 24.47
CA HIS A 135 -31.15 -23.78 25.34
C HIS A 135 -31.54 -23.36 26.76
N LEU A 136 -30.85 -22.38 27.35
CA LEU A 136 -31.19 -21.83 28.68
C LEU A 136 -32.59 -21.21 28.69
N PHE A 137 -32.98 -20.51 27.63
CA PHE A 137 -34.33 -19.95 27.49
C PHE A 137 -35.41 -21.04 27.37
N SER A 138 -35.11 -22.15 26.69
CA SER A 138 -36.00 -23.31 26.59
C SER A 138 -36.19 -24.03 27.94
N LEU A 139 -35.13 -24.10 28.75
CA LEU A 139 -35.18 -24.65 30.11
C LEU A 139 -35.93 -23.72 31.08
N GLY A 140 -35.79 -22.40 30.94
CA GLY A 140 -36.53 -21.42 31.74
C GLY A 140 -38.04 -21.40 31.48
N ARG A 141 -38.49 -21.82 30.29
CA ARG A 141 -39.92 -21.99 29.97
C ARG A 141 -40.55 -23.24 30.59
N HIS A 142 -39.75 -24.18 31.08
CA HIS A 142 -40.20 -25.38 31.79
C HIS A 142 -40.13 -25.26 33.31
N ALA A 143 -39.98 -24.04 33.87
CA ALA A 143 -40.28 -23.82 35.28
C ALA A 143 -41.82 -23.96 35.45
N PRO A 144 -42.30 -25.02 36.12
CA PRO A 144 -43.73 -25.19 36.33
C PRO A 144 -44.20 -24.09 37.28
N GLY A 145 -45.18 -23.30 36.84
CA GLY A 145 -45.97 -22.49 37.76
C GLY A 145 -46.65 -23.43 38.76
N CYS A 146 -46.46 -23.14 40.05
CA CYS A 146 -47.39 -23.57 41.10
C CYS A 146 -48.83 -23.17 40.77
#